data_AF-A0A9E1XIQ0-F1
#
_entry.id   AF-A0A9E1XIQ0-F1
#
_cell.length_a   1.000
_cell.length_b   1.000
_cell.length_c   1.000
_cell.angle_alpha   90.00
_cell.angle_beta   90.00
_cell.angle_gamma   90.00
#
_symmetry.space_group_name_H-M   'P 1'
#
loop_
_entity.id
_entity.type
_entity.pdbx_description
1 polymer ?
#
loop_
_entity_poly.entity_id
_entity_poly.type
_entity_poly.pdbx_seq_one_letter_code
_entity_poly.pdbx_strand_id
1 'polypeptide(L)' 'MNKLRVLCSIIAILLGVVMFIYAGIDDSPGGQLLGVLTGIAGVGGLVKSIKKTAY' A
#
# COMPACT_ATOMS: atom_id res chain seq x y z
N MET A 1 0.35 -6.72 17.83
CA MET A 1 0.22 -6.67 16.35
C MET A 1 -0.39 -7.93 15.76
N ASN A 2 -1.39 -7.81 14.88
CA ASN A 2 -1.83 -8.93 14.05
C ASN A 2 -0.84 -9.11 12.89
N LYS A 3 -0.07 -10.20 12.90
CA LYS A 3 0.97 -10.50 11.91
C LYS A 3 0.42 -10.54 10.48
N LEU A 4 -0.77 -11.12 10.28
CA LEU A 4 -1.43 -11.17 8.98
C LEU A 4 -1.73 -9.76 8.44
N ARG A 5 -2.23 -8.87 9.30
CA ARG A 5 -2.55 -7.49 8.91
C ARG A 5 -1.31 -6.70 8.48
N VAL A 6 -0.20 -6.90 9.19
CA VAL A 6 1.09 -6.29 8.85
C VAL A 6 1.58 -6.82 7.50
N LEU A 7 1.53 -8.15 7.30
CA LEU A 7 1.90 -8.77 6.03
C LEU A 7 1.06 -8.24 4.85
N CYS A 8 -0.27 -8.18 5.00
CA CYS A 8 -1.16 -7.62 3.98
C CYS A 8 -0.85 -6.13 3.71
N SER A 9 -0.49 -5.36 4.74
CA SER A 9 -0.13 -3.94 4.59
C SER A 9 1.16 -3.78 3.79
N ILE A 10 2.18 -4.62 4.06
CA ILE A 10 3.44 -4.62 3.30
C ILE A 10 3.20 -5.01 1.83
N ILE A 11 2.40 -6.06 1.60
CA ILE A 11 2.04 -6.50 0.24
C ILE A 11 1.30 -5.38 -0.51
N ALA A 12 0.36 -4.70 0.14
CA ALA A 12 -0.36 -3.58 -0.48
C ALA A 12 0.57 -2.42 -0.86
N ILE A 13 1.57 -2.10 -0.02
CA ILE A 13 2.58 -1.08 -0.35
C ILE A 13 3.37 -1.48 -1.60
N LEU A 14 3.89 -2.71 -1.63
CA LEU A 14 4.65 -3.22 -2.78
C LEU A 14 3.78 -3.25 -4.05
N LEU A 15 2.54 -3.71 -3.95
CA LEU A 15 1.60 -3.73 -5.07
C LEU A 15 1.30 -2.32 -5.59
N GLY A 16 1.09 -1.35 -4.69
CA GLY A 16 0.86 0.04 -5.07
C GLY A 16 2.03 0.65 -5.84
N VAL A 17 3.27 0.38 -5.39
CA VAL A 17 4.49 0.82 -6.08
C VAL A 17 4.60 0.18 -7.46
N VAL A 18 4.40 -1.14 -7.56
CA VAL A 18 4.45 -1.86 -8.84
C VAL A 18 3.38 -1.34 -9.80
N MET A 19 2.14 -1.17 -9.35
CA MET A 19 1.06 -0.61 -10.18
C MET A 19 1.38 0.81 -10.65
N PHE A 20 1.93 1.66 -9.77
CA PHE A 20 2.29 3.03 -10.14
C PHE A 20 3.35 3.06 -11.24
N ILE A 21 4.41 2.25 -11.11
CA ILE A 21 5.50 2.16 -12.09
C ILE A 21 4.96 1.60 -13.42
N TYR A 22 4.23 0.48 -13.37
CA TYR A 22 3.71 -0.16 -14.58
C TYR A 22 2.71 0.74 -15.32
N ALA A 23 1.82 1.41 -14.59
CA ALA A 23 0.89 2.37 -15.18
C ALA A 23 1.58 3.61 -15.75
N GLY A 24 2.77 3.98 -15.24
CA GLY A 24 3.60 5.00 -15.86
C GLY A 24 4.25 4.55 -17.17
N ILE A 25 4.57 3.26 -17.31
CA ILE A 25 5.03 2.69 -18.60
C ILE A 25 3.87 2.65 -19.60
N ASP A 26 2.66 2.36 -19.14
CA ASP A 26 1.42 2.30 -19.94
C ASP A 26 0.78 3.69 -20.19
N ASP A 27 1.44 4.79 -19.76
CA ASP A 27 0.91 6.16 -19.84
C ASP A 27 -0.56 6.30 -19.37
N SER A 28 -0.92 5.53 -18.33
CA SER A 28 -2.28 5.39 -17.81
C SER A 28 -2.44 6.13 -16.47
N PRO A 29 -3.05 7.33 -16.46
CA PRO A 29 -3.20 8.12 -15.23
C PRO A 29 -4.07 7.41 -14.19
N GLY A 30 -5.05 6.62 -14.64
CA GLY A 30 -5.92 5.84 -13.77
C GLY A 30 -5.17 4.75 -13.00
N GLY A 31 -4.26 4.04 -13.68
CA GLY A 31 -3.42 3.02 -13.05
C GLY A 31 -2.45 3.62 -12.03
N GLN A 32 -1.88 4.80 -12.33
CA GLN A 32 -1.05 5.54 -11.37
C GLN A 32 -1.83 5.94 -10.13
N LEU A 33 -3.04 6.49 -10.30
CA LEU A 33 -3.91 6.85 -9.17
C LEU A 33 -4.23 5.63 -8.30
N LEU A 34 -4.56 4.49 -8.91
CA LEU A 34 -4.80 3.25 -8.17
C LEU A 34 -3.55 2.77 -7.42
N GLY A 35 -2.37 2.89 -8.03
CA GLY A 35 -1.10 2.58 -7.37
C GLY A 35 -0.87 3.43 -6.11
N VAL A 36 -1.09 4.75 -6.21
CA VAL A 36 -0.97 5.68 -5.07
C VAL A 36 -1.99 5.34 -3.97
N LEU A 37 -3.27 5.16 -4.32
CA LEU A 37 -4.32 4.85 -3.34
C LEU A 37 -4.04 3.53 -2.62
N THR A 38 -3.60 2.51 -3.35
CA THR A 38 -3.24 1.20 -2.79
C THR A 38 -2.04 1.32 -1.84
N GLY A 39 -1.01 2.08 -2.23
CA GLY A 39 0.16 2.36 -1.40
C GLY A 39 -0.21 3.09 -0.10
N ILE A 40 -1.01 4.16 -0.19
CA ILE A 40 -1.47 4.93 0.98
C ILE A 40 -2.31 4.06 1.92
N ALA A 41 -3.21 3.22 1.38
CA ALA A 41 -4.00 2.29 2.19
C ALA A 41 -3.11 1.30 2.95
N GLY A 42 -2.08 0.77 2.29
CA GLY A 42 -1.06 -0.10 2.91
C GLY A 42 -0.30 0.59 4.04
N VAL A 43 0.22 1.81 3.80
CA VAL A 43 0.88 2.61 4.84
C VAL A 43 -0.05 2.90 6.01
N GLY A 44 -1.30 3.30 5.75
CA GLY A 44 -2.30 3.55 6.78
C GLY A 44 -2.61 2.32 7.62
N GLY A 45 -2.71 1.14 7.00
CA GLY A 45 -2.89 -0.14 7.67
C GLY A 45 -1.72 -0.52 8.58
N LEU A 46 -0.50 -0.25 8.12
CA LEU A 46 0.73 -0.48 8.88
C LEU A 46 0.81 0.46 10.09
N VAL A 47 0.60 1.76 9.91
CA VAL A 47 0.62 2.76 10.98
C VAL A 47 -0.42 2.43 12.05
N LYS A 48 -1.66 2.08 11.68
CA LYS A 48 -2.70 1.66 12.63
C LYS A 48 -2.28 0.41 13.42
N SER A 49 -1.60 -0.53 12.78
CA SER A 49 -1.14 -1.76 13.43
C SER A 49 -0.02 -1.52 14.43
N ILE A 50 0.90 -0.59 14.13
CA ILE A 50 1.98 -0.15 15.03
C ILE A 50 1.39 0.60 16.22
N LYS A 51 0.52 1.58 15.98
CA LYS A 51 -0.13 2.36 17.06
C LYS A 51 -0.89 1.48 18.05
N LYS A 52 -1.57 0.43 17.58
CA LYS A 52 -2.27 -0.55 18.44
C LYS A 52 -1.33 -1.39 19.32
N THR A 53 -0.03 -1.44 19.01
CA THR A 53 0.95 -2.17 19.83
C THR A 53 1.71 -1.25 20.78
N ALA A 54 1.75 0.05 20.49
CA ALA A 54 2.40 1.07 21.33
C ALA A 54 1.52 1.56 22.49
N TYR A 55 0.20 1.35 22.41
CA TYR A 55 -0.80 1.56 23.47
C TYR A 55 -1.35 0.21 23.92
#